data_AF-A0A7Z9WM20-F1
#
_entry.id   AF-A0A7Z9WM20-F1
#
_cell.length_a   1.000
_cell.length_b   1.000
_cell.length_c   1.000
_cell.angle_alpha   90.00
_cell.angle_beta   90.00
_cell.angle_gamma   90.00
#
_symmetry.space_group_name_H-M   'P 1'
#
loop_
_entity.id
_entity.type
_entity.pdbx_description
1 polymer ?
#
loop_
_entity_poly.entity_id
_entity_poly.type
_entity_poly.pdbx_seq_one_letter_code
_entity_poly.pdbx_strand_id
1 'polypeptide(L)'
;MARWIEYPDRFEVRLHERLVNLKSVSTDGGLTITFGQPPSKRGSYRYKLKAISFDKPLWNLEEARQWWGLYCVRFVHKKRLGTKLPQVAFWLDEVDGVYTFICHRHTPKRHPAAYWVRSTGESAASRPGRRLGVYINPEVPRVTALVMDEEGEVLASREWLLHEKIGILVHCSCGDEECPLQHQEIMPAPPGQIESQLRSEVESFARQFGISEIYYGTGDPNQPSPLPALALGGKWLDEGTVSLARAAWLARRAGGRDE
;
A
#
# COMPACT_ATOMS: atom_id res chain seq x y z
N MET A 1 -3.72 33.34 -27.58
CA MET A 1 -4.57 32.18 -27.95
C MET A 1 -4.45 31.14 -26.86
N ALA A 2 -5.54 30.96 -26.11
CA ALA A 2 -5.63 29.98 -25.02
C ALA A 2 -5.45 28.57 -25.58
N ARG A 3 -4.66 27.75 -24.88
CA ARG A 3 -4.43 26.34 -25.22
C ARG A 3 -5.31 25.50 -24.32
N TRP A 4 -6.30 24.84 -24.93
CA TRP A 4 -7.16 23.90 -24.24
C TRP A 4 -6.44 22.56 -24.07
N ILE A 5 -6.68 21.91 -22.94
CA ILE A 5 -6.38 20.50 -22.72
C ILE A 5 -7.73 19.79 -22.78
N GLU A 6 -7.99 19.05 -23.85
CA GLU A 6 -9.23 18.30 -24.04
C GLU A 6 -9.03 16.85 -23.59
N TYR A 7 -9.98 16.30 -22.82
CA TYR A 7 -9.94 14.91 -22.37
C TYR A 7 -11.24 14.16 -22.63
N PRO A 8 -11.23 13.28 -23.65
CA PRO A 8 -11.92 12.00 -23.61
C PRO A 8 -10.88 10.87 -23.76
N ASP A 9 -10.73 10.07 -22.70
CA ASP A 9 -10.11 8.74 -22.69
C ASP A 9 -8.62 8.50 -23.04
N ARG A 10 -7.76 9.51 -23.25
CA ARG A 10 -6.32 9.24 -23.50
C ARG A 10 -5.35 10.23 -22.84
N PHE A 11 -4.89 9.91 -21.62
CA PHE A 11 -3.81 10.64 -20.94
C PHE A 11 -2.41 10.15 -21.39
N GLU A 12 -1.96 10.61 -22.55
CA GLU A 12 -0.53 10.65 -22.90
C GLU A 12 -0.11 12.13 -22.80
N VAL A 13 0.59 12.53 -21.73
CA VAL A 13 1.09 13.92 -21.60
C VAL A 13 2.28 14.09 -22.53
N ARG A 14 2.01 14.38 -23.81
CA ARG A 14 3.04 14.82 -24.75
C ARG A 14 3.36 16.27 -24.46
N LEU A 15 4.40 16.50 -23.66
CA LEU A 15 4.99 17.82 -23.51
C LEU A 15 5.57 18.23 -24.87
N HIS A 16 4.93 19.18 -25.54
CA HIS A 16 5.40 19.73 -26.81
C HIS A 16 6.84 20.26 -26.64
N GLU A 17 7.67 20.17 -27.68
CA GLU A 17 9.11 20.55 -27.67
C GLU A 17 9.44 21.96 -27.15
N ARG A 18 8.43 22.81 -26.92
CA ARG A 18 8.56 24.16 -26.35
C ARG A 18 8.36 24.22 -24.82
N LEU A 19 8.09 23.10 -24.13
CA LEU A 19 7.81 23.04 -22.69
C LEU A 19 9.00 22.55 -21.85
N VAL A 20 10.22 22.72 -22.36
CA VAL A 20 11.47 22.10 -21.85
C VAL A 20 11.88 22.57 -20.44
N ASN A 21 11.13 23.50 -19.82
CA ASN A 21 11.46 24.09 -18.53
C ASN A 21 10.34 24.02 -17.48
N LEU A 22 9.26 23.26 -17.72
CA LEU A 22 8.18 23.17 -16.74
C LEU A 22 8.59 22.31 -15.54
N LYS A 23 8.66 22.93 -14.36
CA LYS A 23 8.83 22.24 -13.07
C LYS A 23 7.53 21.59 -12.60
N SER A 24 6.39 22.12 -13.02
CA SER A 24 5.07 21.58 -12.70
C SER A 24 4.04 21.93 -13.79
N VAL A 25 2.94 21.19 -13.81
CA VAL A 25 1.74 21.45 -14.61
C VAL A 25 0.54 21.34 -13.68
N SER A 26 -0.25 22.40 -13.58
CA SER A 26 -1.51 22.43 -12.84
C SER A 26 -2.69 22.35 -13.81
N THR A 27 -3.76 21.66 -13.41
CA THR A 27 -5.01 21.58 -14.16
C THR A 27 -6.07 22.49 -13.52
N ASP A 28 -7.09 22.85 -14.29
CA ASP A 28 -8.23 23.63 -13.80
C ASP A 28 -9.05 22.86 -12.74
N GLY A 29 -8.83 21.56 -12.61
CA GLY A 29 -9.42 20.71 -11.58
C GLY A 29 -8.61 20.62 -10.30
N GLY A 30 -7.63 21.48 -10.03
CA GLY A 30 -6.86 21.46 -8.78
C GLY A 30 -5.86 20.31 -8.64
N LEU A 31 -5.45 19.70 -9.76
CA LEU A 31 -4.41 18.68 -9.80
C LEU A 31 -3.10 19.31 -10.27
N THR A 32 -2.03 19.20 -9.48
CA THR A 32 -0.70 19.68 -9.85
C THR A 32 0.30 18.52 -9.96
N ILE A 33 0.87 18.33 -11.15
CA ILE A 33 1.89 17.33 -11.43
C ILE A 33 3.25 18.01 -11.43
N THR A 34 4.13 17.62 -10.50
CA THR A 34 5.48 18.17 -10.37
C THR A 34 6.51 17.23 -10.98
N PHE A 35 7.40 17.78 -11.79
CA PHE A 35 8.47 17.06 -12.46
C PHE A 35 9.82 17.35 -11.81
N GLY A 36 10.70 16.34 -11.79
CA GLY A 36 12.11 16.49 -11.47
C GLY A 36 12.88 17.15 -12.61
N GLN A 37 14.17 17.42 -12.37
CA GLN A 37 15.03 18.05 -13.38
C GLN A 37 15.04 17.23 -14.69
N PRO A 38 15.00 17.92 -15.85
CA PRO A 38 15.14 17.25 -17.13
C PRO A 38 16.49 16.51 -17.19
N PRO A 39 16.55 15.36 -17.88
CA PRO A 39 17.81 14.63 -18.03
C PRO A 39 18.83 15.49 -18.77
N SER A 40 20.08 15.49 -18.30
CA SER A 40 21.18 16.30 -18.85
C SER A 40 21.60 15.92 -20.28
N LYS A 41 21.14 14.78 -20.79
CA LYS A 41 21.44 14.32 -22.16
C LYS A 41 20.48 14.97 -23.15
N ARG A 42 21.02 15.77 -24.08
CA ARG A 42 20.29 16.33 -25.24
C ARG A 42 19.49 15.22 -25.93
N GLY A 43 18.19 15.46 -26.13
CA GLY A 43 17.29 14.55 -26.86
C GLY A 43 16.46 13.59 -26.00
N SER A 44 16.63 13.57 -24.67
CA SER A 44 15.75 12.79 -23.79
C SER A 44 14.63 13.68 -23.21
N TYR A 45 13.44 13.63 -23.80
CA TYR A 45 12.25 14.36 -23.30
C TYR A 45 11.55 13.65 -22.12
N ARG A 46 12.32 12.95 -21.28
CA ARG A 46 11.78 12.10 -20.21
C ARG A 46 11.93 12.79 -18.86
N TYR A 47 10.90 13.49 -18.43
CA TYR A 47 10.81 14.03 -17.09
C TYR A 47 10.57 12.92 -16.06
N LYS A 48 11.20 13.04 -14.89
CA LYS A 48 10.88 12.19 -13.74
C LYS A 48 9.67 12.78 -13.04
N LEU A 49 8.61 12.01 -12.80
CA LEU A 49 7.55 12.43 -11.89
C LEU A 49 8.15 12.58 -10.48
N LYS A 50 7.92 13.73 -9.84
CA LYS A 50 8.41 14.03 -8.49
C LYS A 50 7.27 13.97 -7.47
N ALA A 51 6.15 14.63 -7.76
CA ALA A 51 5.00 14.67 -6.89
C ALA A 51 3.71 14.88 -7.69
N ILE A 52 2.59 14.48 -7.10
CA ILE A 52 1.25 14.87 -7.52
C ILE A 52 0.56 15.49 -6.31
N SER A 53 -0.01 16.67 -6.50
CA SER A 53 -0.70 17.42 -5.47
C SER A 53 -2.16 17.64 -5.86
N PHE A 54 -3.06 17.57 -4.88
CA PHE A 54 -4.50 17.75 -5.02
C PHE A 54 -4.96 18.86 -4.08
N ASP A 55 -5.62 19.88 -4.62
CA ASP A 55 -6.11 21.02 -3.85
C ASP A 55 -7.34 20.60 -3.01
N LYS A 56 -7.26 20.72 -1.68
CA LYS A 56 -8.30 20.26 -0.73
C LYS A 56 -9.68 20.89 -0.95
N PRO A 57 -9.83 22.15 -1.41
CA PRO A 57 -11.16 22.68 -1.73
C PRO A 57 -11.88 21.93 -2.87
N LEU A 58 -11.14 21.21 -3.72
CA LEU A 58 -11.65 20.51 -4.89
C LEU A 58 -11.59 18.99 -4.76
N TRP A 59 -10.76 18.49 -3.85
CA TRP A 59 -10.54 17.06 -3.63
C TRP A 59 -10.60 16.72 -2.16
N ASN A 60 -11.43 15.75 -1.80
CA ASN A 60 -11.26 15.09 -0.52
C ASN A 60 -10.20 13.97 -0.62
N LEU A 61 -9.75 13.50 0.55
CA LEU A 61 -8.67 12.51 0.62
C LEU A 61 -9.03 11.18 -0.06
N GLU A 62 -10.30 10.76 0.03
CA GLU A 62 -10.77 9.52 -0.58
C GLU A 62 -10.77 9.62 -2.10
N GLU A 63 -11.26 10.73 -2.65
CA GLU A 63 -11.25 11.02 -4.10
C GLU A 63 -9.82 11.05 -4.64
N ALA A 64 -8.89 11.70 -3.93
CA ALA A 64 -7.49 11.74 -4.32
C ALA A 64 -6.84 10.34 -4.34
N ARG A 65 -7.17 9.50 -3.34
CA ARG A 65 -6.71 8.10 -3.27
C ARG A 65 -7.30 7.25 -4.40
N GLN A 66 -8.60 7.37 -4.65
CA GLN A 66 -9.28 6.66 -5.72
C GLN A 66 -8.71 7.06 -7.09
N TRP A 67 -8.52 8.35 -7.32
CA TRP A 67 -7.88 8.85 -8.54
C TRP A 67 -6.47 8.28 -8.70
N TRP A 68 -5.64 8.33 -7.65
CA TRP A 68 -4.29 7.77 -7.72
C TRP A 68 -4.32 6.27 -8.06
N GLY A 69 -5.19 5.49 -7.41
CA GLY A 69 -5.36 4.07 -7.71
C GLY A 69 -5.74 3.78 -9.16
N LEU A 70 -6.62 4.60 -9.76
CA LEU A 70 -7.07 4.43 -11.14
C LEU A 70 -6.02 4.83 -12.18
N TYR A 71 -5.19 5.83 -11.89
CA TYR A 71 -4.36 6.48 -12.90
C TYR A 71 -2.85 6.31 -12.70
N CYS A 72 -2.37 5.81 -11.55
CA CYS A 72 -0.93 5.63 -11.29
C CYS A 72 -0.22 4.74 -12.33
N VAL A 73 -0.92 3.73 -12.87
CA VAL A 73 -0.43 2.81 -13.90
C VAL A 73 -0.06 3.55 -15.19
N ARG A 74 -0.75 4.66 -15.52
CA ARG A 74 -0.52 5.42 -16.76
C ARG A 74 0.76 6.25 -16.73
N PHE A 75 1.34 6.48 -15.55
CA PHE A 75 2.66 7.13 -15.41
C PHE A 75 3.82 6.15 -15.54
N VAL A 76 3.54 4.84 -15.70
CA VAL A 76 4.54 3.81 -15.90
C VAL A 76 4.78 3.55 -17.38
N HIS A 77 6.05 3.53 -17.80
CA HIS A 77 6.46 3.33 -19.19
C HIS A 77 5.90 2.01 -19.75
N LYS A 78 5.32 1.98 -20.96
CA LYS A 78 4.69 0.79 -21.59
C LYS A 78 5.52 -0.50 -21.51
N LYS A 79 6.84 -0.43 -21.76
CA LYS A 79 7.77 -1.58 -21.61
C LYS A 79 7.92 -2.12 -20.18
N ARG A 80 7.33 -1.44 -19.19
CA ARG A 80 7.32 -1.82 -17.77
C ARG A 80 5.92 -2.19 -17.27
N LEU A 81 4.93 -2.28 -18.16
CA LEU A 81 3.61 -2.81 -17.81
C LEU A 81 3.64 -4.34 -17.58
N GLY A 82 4.69 -5.02 -18.05
CA GLY A 82 4.94 -6.45 -17.81
C GLY A 82 6.05 -6.75 -16.79
N THR A 83 6.58 -5.74 -16.10
CA THR A 83 7.44 -5.92 -14.90
C THR A 83 6.70 -5.32 -13.72
N LYS A 84 6.93 -5.82 -12.50
CA LYS A 84 6.29 -5.30 -11.28
C LYS A 84 6.20 -3.78 -11.32
N LEU A 85 4.98 -3.25 -11.30
CA LEU A 85 4.77 -1.85 -11.03
C LEU A 85 5.51 -1.56 -9.71
N PRO A 86 6.51 -0.67 -9.69
CA PRO A 86 7.13 -0.31 -8.42
C PRO A 86 6.01 0.16 -7.50
N GLN A 87 6.08 -0.18 -6.21
CA GLN A 87 5.26 0.45 -5.19
C GLN A 87 5.61 1.94 -5.18
N VAL A 88 4.98 2.71 -6.07
CA VAL A 88 5.19 4.15 -6.21
C VAL A 88 4.12 4.80 -5.35
N ALA A 89 4.59 5.54 -4.35
CA ALA A 89 3.88 6.41 -3.41
C ALA A 89 3.63 5.80 -2.02
N PHE A 90 4.37 6.32 -1.03
CA PHE A 90 4.03 6.14 0.39
C PHE A 90 4.33 7.39 1.22
N TRP A 91 4.25 8.58 0.62
CA TRP A 91 4.21 9.77 1.46
C TRP A 91 3.11 10.70 0.97
N LEU A 92 2.03 10.72 1.76
CA LEU A 92 0.97 11.69 1.70
C LEU A 92 1.31 12.74 2.74
N ASP A 93 1.61 13.94 2.28
CA ASP A 93 1.79 15.11 3.14
C ASP A 93 0.59 16.04 2.96
N GLU A 94 0.13 16.63 4.07
CA GLU A 94 -0.87 17.70 4.04
C GLU A 94 -0.18 18.99 4.44
N VAL A 95 0.04 19.87 3.46
CA VAL A 95 0.64 21.19 3.68
C VAL A 95 -0.33 22.22 3.16
N ASP A 96 -0.73 23.16 4.02
CA ASP A 96 -1.58 24.31 3.68
C ASP A 96 -2.86 23.96 2.90
N GLY A 97 -3.50 22.83 3.24
CA GLY A 97 -4.73 22.40 2.57
C GLY A 97 -4.49 21.81 1.17
N VAL A 98 -3.35 21.19 0.93
CA VAL A 98 -3.06 20.44 -0.29
C VAL A 98 -2.61 19.03 0.09
N TYR A 99 -3.25 18.01 -0.48
CA TYR A 99 -2.81 16.63 -0.35
C TYR A 99 -1.71 16.37 -1.38
N THR A 100 -0.49 16.07 -0.93
CA THR A 100 0.64 15.81 -1.82
C THR A 100 1.11 14.36 -1.72
N PHE A 101 1.02 13.64 -2.83
CA PHE A 101 1.58 12.30 -2.99
C PHE A 101 2.97 12.43 -3.60
N ILE A 102 4.00 12.14 -2.79
CA ILE A 102 5.38 12.16 -3.28
C ILE A 102 5.71 10.84 -3.97
N CYS A 103 6.10 10.96 -5.24
CA CYS A 103 6.46 9.85 -6.10
C CYS A 103 7.99 9.73 -6.15
N HIS A 104 8.63 9.31 -5.06
CA HIS A 104 10.06 9.06 -5.11
C HIS A 104 10.35 7.73 -5.82
N ARG A 105 11.12 7.79 -6.92
CA ARG A 105 11.77 6.63 -7.54
C ARG A 105 12.94 6.08 -6.70
N HIS A 106 13.28 6.79 -5.63
CA HIS A 106 14.32 6.47 -4.66
C HIS A 106 13.78 6.75 -3.26
N THR A 107 12.78 5.98 -2.81
CA THR A 107 12.81 5.58 -1.40
C THR A 107 14.25 5.11 -1.14
N PRO A 108 14.96 5.63 -0.13
CA PRO A 108 16.25 5.06 0.23
C PRO A 108 16.06 3.54 0.32
N LYS A 109 16.95 2.74 -0.28
CA LYS A 109 17.05 1.28 -0.05
C LYS A 109 17.50 0.95 1.38
N ARG A 110 17.06 1.77 2.31
CA ARG A 110 17.30 1.75 3.73
C ARG A 110 16.02 2.32 4.29
N HIS A 111 15.06 1.42 4.48
CA HIS A 111 14.06 1.61 5.52
C HIS A 111 14.77 2.20 6.75
N PRO A 112 14.19 3.17 7.49
CA PRO A 112 14.71 3.56 8.79
C PRO A 112 14.44 2.43 9.81
N ALA A 113 14.98 1.23 9.55
CA ALA A 113 14.96 0.08 10.44
C ALA A 113 16.07 0.16 11.51
N ALA A 114 16.75 1.31 11.64
CA ALA A 114 17.92 1.49 12.49
C ALA A 114 17.59 1.86 13.96
N TYR A 115 16.32 1.84 14.38
CA TYR A 115 15.94 2.03 15.78
C TYR A 115 15.11 0.84 16.29
N TRP A 116 15.74 -0.32 16.47
CA TRP A 116 15.13 -1.43 17.20
C TRP A 116 16.07 -2.04 18.22
N VAL A 117 15.62 -2.05 19.48
CA VAL A 117 16.24 -2.71 20.62
C VAL A 117 16.11 -4.22 20.44
N ARG A 118 17.23 -4.95 20.45
CA ARG A 118 17.27 -6.42 20.42
C ARG A 118 16.60 -6.97 21.68
N SER A 119 15.50 -7.70 21.54
CA SER A 119 15.05 -8.67 22.55
C SER A 119 15.52 -10.05 22.13
N THR A 120 16.46 -10.63 22.86
CA THR A 120 17.01 -11.97 22.63
C THR A 120 16.01 -13.04 23.07
N GLY A 121 15.48 -13.82 22.12
CA GLY A 121 14.77 -15.08 22.38
C GLY A 121 15.04 -16.08 21.26
N GLU A 122 15.72 -17.18 21.60
CA GLU A 122 16.37 -18.08 20.64
C GLU A 122 15.48 -19.30 20.27
N SER A 123 15.61 -19.73 18.99
CA SER A 123 15.33 -21.07 18.42
C SER A 123 14.07 -21.28 17.55
N ALA A 124 14.28 -21.55 16.25
CA ALA A 124 14.23 -22.88 15.62
C ALA A 124 14.41 -22.74 14.10
N ALA A 125 15.47 -23.33 13.53
CA ALA A 125 15.80 -23.45 12.09
C ALA A 125 15.34 -22.27 11.20
N SER A 126 15.56 -21.04 11.66
CA SER A 126 15.29 -19.84 10.89
C SER A 126 16.30 -19.76 9.75
N ARG A 127 15.88 -19.30 8.57
CA ARG A 127 16.87 -18.80 7.61
C ARG A 127 17.54 -17.61 8.31
N PRO A 128 18.86 -17.68 8.60
CA PRO A 128 19.52 -16.65 9.38
C PRO A 128 19.24 -15.30 8.71
N GLY A 129 18.79 -14.37 9.52
CA GLY A 129 18.64 -12.98 9.11
C GLY A 129 17.27 -12.50 8.67
N ARG A 130 16.28 -13.39 8.51
CA ARG A 130 14.91 -12.95 8.18
C ARG A 130 14.07 -12.74 9.43
N ARG A 131 13.23 -11.71 9.41
CA ARG A 131 12.29 -11.36 10.48
C ARG A 131 10.93 -10.97 9.92
N LEU A 132 9.88 -11.20 10.71
CA LEU A 132 8.51 -10.78 10.38
C LEU A 132 8.07 -9.67 11.33
N GLY A 133 7.77 -8.49 10.80
CA GLY A 133 7.13 -7.40 11.54
C GLY A 133 5.64 -7.36 11.24
N VAL A 134 4.80 -7.32 12.27
CA VAL A 134 3.33 -7.30 12.17
C VAL A 134 2.82 -6.01 12.82
N TYR A 135 2.10 -5.22 12.03
CA TYR A 135 1.66 -3.89 12.39
C TYR A 135 0.13 -3.80 12.35
N ILE A 136 -0.45 -3.28 13.43
CA ILE A 136 -1.89 -3.14 13.60
C ILE A 136 -2.23 -1.66 13.47
N ASN A 137 -3.05 -1.30 12.48
CA ASN A 137 -3.58 0.05 12.39
C ASN A 137 -4.90 0.10 13.18
N PRO A 138 -5.04 0.98 14.18
CA PRO A 138 -6.26 1.06 14.98
C PRO A 138 -7.38 1.88 14.31
N GLU A 139 -7.04 2.79 13.39
CA GLU A 139 -7.99 3.68 12.70
C GLU A 139 -8.67 2.98 11.52
N VAL A 140 -7.89 2.19 10.80
CA VAL A 140 -8.34 1.36 9.68
C VAL A 140 -8.17 -0.08 10.12
N PRO A 141 -9.21 -0.93 10.12
CA PRO A 141 -9.11 -2.31 10.62
C PRO A 141 -8.25 -3.17 9.68
N ARG A 142 -6.94 -2.99 9.81
CA ARG A 142 -5.89 -3.54 8.96
C ARG A 142 -4.77 -4.08 9.81
N VAL A 143 -4.34 -5.30 9.48
CA VAL A 143 -3.12 -5.90 9.97
C VAL A 143 -2.16 -6.06 8.80
N THR A 144 -0.94 -5.58 8.93
CA THR A 144 0.10 -5.64 7.89
C THR A 144 1.29 -6.43 8.40
N ALA A 145 1.66 -7.51 7.72
CA ALA A 145 2.85 -8.29 8.00
C ALA A 145 3.90 -8.05 6.91
N LEU A 146 5.13 -7.72 7.31
CA LEU A 146 6.28 -7.46 6.44
C LEU A 146 7.41 -8.44 6.74
N VAL A 147 7.78 -9.23 5.74
CA VAL A 147 8.99 -10.06 5.79
C VAL A 147 10.17 -9.18 5.40
N MET A 148 11.16 -9.08 6.28
CA MET A 148 12.37 -8.29 6.06
C MET A 148 13.62 -9.17 6.10
N ASP A 149 14.65 -8.80 5.36
CA ASP A 149 16.01 -9.34 5.51
C ASP A 149 16.80 -8.67 6.64
N GLU A 150 18.10 -8.98 6.73
CA GLU A 150 19.01 -8.46 7.78
C GLU A 150 19.19 -6.95 7.68
N GLU A 151 19.21 -6.44 6.45
CA GLU A 151 19.32 -5.02 6.13
C GLU A 151 18.02 -4.25 6.37
N GLY A 152 16.90 -4.96 6.60
CA GLY A 152 15.59 -4.38 6.79
C GLY A 152 14.86 -4.06 5.49
N GLU A 153 15.31 -4.60 4.35
CA GLU A 153 14.58 -4.50 3.09
C GLU A 153 13.39 -5.45 3.10
N VAL A 154 12.24 -4.98 2.62
CA VAL A 154 11.00 -5.76 2.57
C VAL A 154 11.05 -6.74 1.41
N LEU A 155 11.07 -8.04 1.73
CA LEU A 155 11.06 -9.13 0.75
C LEU A 155 9.64 -9.52 0.32
N ALA A 156 8.68 -9.43 1.24
CA ALA A 156 7.27 -9.72 1.00
C ALA A 156 6.37 -8.99 1.99
N SER A 157 5.13 -8.74 1.59
CA SER A 157 4.11 -8.17 2.47
C SER A 157 2.79 -8.92 2.35
N ARG A 158 2.03 -8.95 3.44
CA ARG A 158 0.63 -9.39 3.46
C ARG A 158 -0.18 -8.47 4.35
N GLU A 159 -1.33 -8.03 3.86
CA GLU A 159 -2.28 -7.21 4.59
C GLU A 159 -3.61 -7.95 4.69
N TRP A 160 -4.23 -7.90 5.87
CA TRP A 160 -5.60 -8.35 6.11
C TRP A 160 -6.42 -7.12 6.48
N LEU A 161 -7.40 -6.79 5.64
CA LEU A 161 -8.28 -5.64 5.82
C LEU A 161 -9.71 -6.14 6.10
N LEU A 162 -10.29 -5.78 7.25
CA LEU A 162 -11.70 -6.04 7.52
C LEU A 162 -12.56 -5.07 6.71
N HIS A 163 -13.44 -5.64 5.88
CA HIS A 163 -14.35 -4.89 5.01
C HIS A 163 -15.79 -5.35 5.22
N GLU A 164 -16.67 -4.45 5.63
CA GLU A 164 -18.06 -4.72 6.01
C GLU A 164 -18.91 -5.36 4.89
N LYS A 165 -18.51 -5.18 3.61
CA LYS A 165 -19.24 -5.73 2.45
C LYS A 165 -18.62 -7.00 1.85
N ILE A 166 -17.45 -7.43 2.33
CA ILE A 166 -16.68 -8.51 1.68
C ILE A 166 -16.25 -9.57 2.69
N GLY A 167 -15.90 -9.19 3.92
CA GLY A 167 -15.21 -10.05 4.88
C GLY A 167 -13.81 -9.52 5.15
N ILE A 168 -12.83 -10.40 5.33
CA ILE A 168 -11.42 -10.02 5.39
C ILE A 168 -10.85 -10.10 3.97
N LEU A 169 -10.41 -8.96 3.42
CA LEU A 169 -9.73 -8.90 2.14
C LEU A 169 -8.22 -9.00 2.34
N VAL A 170 -7.58 -9.95 1.64
CA VAL A 170 -6.14 -10.14 1.68
C VAL A 170 -5.47 -9.40 0.52
N HIS A 171 -4.48 -8.58 0.82
CA HIS A 171 -3.53 -8.04 -0.17
C HIS A 171 -2.16 -8.65 0.10
N CYS A 172 -1.61 -9.40 -0.85
CA CYS A 172 -0.36 -10.12 -0.65
C CYS A 172 0.62 -9.82 -1.80
N SER A 173 1.76 -9.24 -1.45
CA SER A 173 2.88 -9.03 -2.36
C SER A 173 3.99 -10.03 -2.01
N CYS A 174 3.91 -11.23 -2.59
CA CYS A 174 4.86 -12.31 -2.38
C CYS A 174 5.60 -12.66 -3.68
N GLY A 175 6.87 -12.25 -3.84
CA GLY A 175 7.67 -12.65 -5.02
C GLY A 175 7.27 -11.97 -6.34
N ASP A 176 7.80 -12.47 -7.47
CA ASP A 176 7.71 -11.85 -8.81
C ASP A 176 6.45 -12.14 -9.62
N GLU A 177 5.70 -13.16 -9.24
CA GLU A 177 4.47 -13.59 -9.89
C GLU A 177 3.24 -13.08 -9.14
N GLU A 178 2.07 -13.14 -9.79
CA GLU A 178 0.79 -12.83 -9.14
C GLU A 178 0.56 -13.82 -7.98
N CYS A 179 0.69 -13.33 -6.76
CA CYS A 179 0.53 -14.13 -5.56
C CYS A 179 -0.92 -14.69 -5.53
N PRO A 180 -1.13 -16.02 -5.41
CA PRO A 180 -2.47 -16.61 -5.50
C PRO A 180 -3.42 -16.19 -4.37
N LEU A 181 -2.88 -15.58 -3.31
CA LEU A 181 -3.62 -15.05 -2.18
C LEU A 181 -3.97 -13.56 -2.36
N GLN A 182 -3.52 -12.91 -3.45
CA GLN A 182 -3.89 -11.54 -3.76
C GLN A 182 -5.41 -11.47 -4.00
N HIS A 183 -6.08 -10.57 -3.30
CA HIS A 183 -7.54 -10.40 -3.30
C HIS A 183 -8.32 -11.61 -2.77
N GLN A 184 -7.69 -12.50 -1.99
CA GLN A 184 -8.42 -13.57 -1.33
C GLN A 184 -9.41 -12.98 -0.31
N GLU A 185 -10.67 -13.43 -0.39
CA GLU A 185 -11.72 -13.09 0.56
C GLU A 185 -11.85 -14.18 1.63
N ILE A 186 -11.54 -13.84 2.89
CA ILE A 186 -11.64 -14.76 4.04
C ILE A 186 -12.89 -14.39 4.87
N MET A 187 -13.64 -15.40 5.30
CA MET A 187 -14.75 -15.19 6.24
C MET A 187 -14.20 -14.74 7.60
N PRO A 188 -14.54 -13.55 8.12
CA PRO A 188 -14.10 -13.15 9.45
C PRO A 188 -14.65 -14.10 10.51
N ALA A 189 -13.88 -14.52 11.50
CA ALA A 189 -14.40 -15.23 12.67
C ALA A 189 -15.24 -14.27 13.55
N PRO A 190 -16.05 -14.77 14.49
CA PRO A 190 -16.73 -13.91 15.47
C PRO A 190 -15.72 -13.04 16.25
N PRO A 191 -16.11 -11.90 16.83
CA PRO A 191 -15.20 -10.99 17.53
C PRO A 191 -14.29 -11.66 18.57
N GLY A 192 -14.81 -12.62 19.34
CA GLY A 192 -14.03 -13.37 20.34
C GLY A 192 -13.01 -14.37 19.77
N GLN A 193 -13.00 -14.60 18.45
CA GLN A 193 -12.15 -15.58 17.77
C GLN A 193 -11.30 -14.97 16.64
N ILE A 194 -11.60 -13.74 16.20
CA ILE A 194 -10.95 -13.11 15.05
C ILE A 194 -9.46 -12.84 15.29
N GLU A 195 -9.05 -12.59 16.54
CA GLU A 195 -7.62 -12.49 16.87
C GLU A 195 -6.90 -13.82 16.66
N SER A 196 -7.48 -14.94 17.11
CA SER A 196 -6.90 -16.27 16.88
C SER A 196 -6.86 -16.63 15.40
N GLN A 197 -7.85 -16.21 14.63
CA GLN A 197 -7.85 -16.36 13.17
C GLN A 197 -6.69 -15.60 12.55
N LEU A 198 -6.55 -14.29 12.81
CA LEU A 198 -5.47 -13.49 12.24
C LEU A 198 -4.09 -13.93 12.73
N ARG A 199 -3.96 -14.39 13.98
CA ARG A 199 -2.74 -15.00 14.49
C ARG A 199 -2.35 -16.22 13.65
N SER A 200 -3.31 -17.11 13.36
CA SER A 200 -3.07 -18.29 12.51
C SER A 200 -2.67 -17.91 11.08
N GLU A 201 -3.28 -16.85 10.52
CA GLU A 201 -2.94 -16.30 9.21
C GLU A 201 -1.51 -15.73 9.16
N VAL A 202 -1.13 -14.98 10.20
CA VAL A 202 0.22 -14.43 10.38
C VAL A 202 1.26 -15.54 10.54
N GLU A 203 0.98 -16.56 11.35
CA GLU A 203 1.86 -17.72 11.53
C GLU A 203 1.97 -18.57 10.25
N SER A 204 0.89 -18.70 9.48
CA SER A 204 0.91 -19.30 8.15
C SER A 204 1.85 -18.53 7.22
N PHE A 205 1.76 -17.20 7.22
CA PHE A 205 2.66 -16.35 6.45
C PHE A 205 4.13 -16.48 6.92
N ALA A 206 4.38 -16.49 8.22
CA ALA A 206 5.73 -16.69 8.78
C ALA A 206 6.34 -18.02 8.34
N ARG A 207 5.55 -19.12 8.39
CA ARG A 207 5.97 -20.46 7.96
C ARG A 207 6.36 -20.51 6.48
N GLN A 208 5.66 -19.77 5.60
CA GLN A 208 6.00 -19.69 4.17
C GLN A 208 7.42 -19.16 3.93
N PHE A 209 7.97 -18.36 4.86
CA PHE A 209 9.30 -17.76 4.75
C PHE A 209 10.34 -18.40 5.68
N GLY A 210 9.97 -19.41 6.47
CA GLY A 210 10.84 -20.05 7.45
C GLY A 210 11.22 -19.11 8.60
N ILE A 211 10.28 -18.29 9.04
CA ILE A 211 10.48 -17.31 10.13
C ILE A 211 9.84 -17.86 11.40
N SER A 212 10.61 -17.94 12.47
CA SER A 212 10.16 -18.36 13.80
C SER A 212 9.83 -17.19 14.73
N GLU A 213 10.48 -16.04 14.53
CA GLU A 213 10.34 -14.87 15.38
C GLU A 213 9.43 -13.82 14.73
N ILE A 214 8.37 -13.43 15.43
CA ILE A 214 7.36 -12.48 14.95
C ILE A 214 7.33 -11.29 15.92
N TYR A 215 7.55 -10.11 15.37
CA TYR A 215 7.51 -8.85 16.11
C TYR A 215 6.16 -8.18 15.88
N TYR A 216 5.52 -7.72 16.95
CA TYR A 216 4.23 -7.03 16.88
C TYR A 216 4.39 -5.54 17.21
N GLY A 217 3.61 -4.70 16.55
CA GLY A 217 3.49 -3.28 16.88
C GLY A 217 2.18 -2.66 16.40
N THR A 218 1.90 -1.44 16.84
CA THR A 218 0.77 -0.63 16.39
C THR A 218 1.23 0.58 15.59
N GLY A 219 0.34 1.11 14.74
CA GLY A 219 0.58 2.33 13.99
C GLY A 219 1.20 2.09 12.62
N ASP A 220 1.97 3.07 12.14
CA ASP A 220 2.65 3.01 10.86
C ASP A 220 3.85 2.04 10.93
N PRO A 221 4.05 1.13 9.95
CA PRO A 221 5.22 0.25 9.91
C PRO A 221 6.58 0.96 9.98
N ASN A 222 6.65 2.24 9.63
CA ASN A 222 7.86 3.07 9.72
C ASN A 222 8.09 3.67 11.11
N GLN A 223 7.06 3.76 11.95
CA GLN A 223 7.12 4.26 13.32
C GLN A 223 6.20 3.45 14.26
N PRO A 224 6.42 2.14 14.39
CA PRO A 224 5.53 1.30 15.14
C PRO A 224 5.77 1.45 16.65
N SER A 225 4.70 1.44 17.44
CA SER A 225 4.81 1.26 18.88
C SER A 225 4.81 -0.23 19.20
N PRO A 226 5.81 -0.77 19.91
CA PRO A 226 5.93 -2.22 20.11
C PRO A 226 4.77 -2.80 20.91
N LEU A 227 4.37 -4.03 20.57
CA LEU A 227 3.38 -4.83 21.28
C LEU A 227 3.97 -6.17 21.72
N PRO A 228 3.53 -6.71 22.88
CA PRO A 228 3.97 -8.03 23.33
C PRO A 228 3.40 -9.18 22.49
N ALA A 229 2.25 -8.98 21.85
CA ALA A 229 1.57 -9.96 21.01
C ALA A 229 0.61 -9.26 20.04
N LEU A 230 0.03 -10.00 19.09
CA LEU A 230 -1.11 -9.53 18.31
C LEU A 230 -2.24 -9.15 19.28
N ALA A 231 -2.66 -7.89 19.26
CA ALA A 231 -3.74 -7.36 20.08
C ALA A 231 -4.64 -6.49 19.21
N LEU A 232 -5.80 -7.02 18.83
CA LEU A 232 -6.74 -6.30 17.99
C LEU A 232 -7.58 -5.31 18.82
N GLY A 233 -8.10 -4.28 18.15
CA GLY A 233 -8.98 -3.29 18.77
C GLY A 233 -9.91 -2.63 17.76
N GLY A 234 -10.76 -1.72 18.25
CA GLY A 234 -11.70 -0.96 17.42
C GLY A 234 -12.61 -1.87 16.60
N LYS A 235 -12.71 -1.59 15.30
CA LYS A 235 -13.57 -2.31 14.34
C LYS A 235 -13.32 -3.82 14.26
N TRP A 236 -12.13 -4.31 14.62
CA TRP A 236 -11.84 -5.74 14.65
C TRP A 236 -12.61 -6.49 15.75
N LEU A 237 -12.94 -5.82 16.85
CA LEU A 237 -13.66 -6.42 17.98
C LEU A 237 -15.10 -5.89 18.10
N ASP A 238 -15.51 -5.00 17.20
CA ASP A 238 -16.88 -4.50 17.14
C ASP A 238 -17.83 -5.57 16.56
N GLU A 239 -18.79 -6.00 17.37
CA GLU A 239 -19.72 -7.07 17.02
C GLU A 239 -20.56 -6.74 15.79
N GLY A 240 -21.02 -5.49 15.67
CA GLY A 240 -21.80 -5.02 14.52
C GLY A 240 -20.99 -5.11 13.22
N THR A 241 -19.79 -4.52 13.22
CA THR A 241 -18.89 -4.49 12.07
C THR A 241 -18.51 -5.90 11.61
N VAL A 242 -18.09 -6.76 12.55
CA VAL A 242 -17.68 -8.14 12.24
C VAL A 242 -18.87 -8.97 11.75
N SER A 243 -20.05 -8.80 12.36
CA SER A 243 -21.26 -9.51 11.93
C SER A 243 -21.71 -9.09 10.52
N LEU A 244 -21.64 -7.80 10.19
CA LEU A 244 -21.93 -7.29 8.85
C LEU A 244 -20.95 -7.87 7.82
N ALA A 245 -19.63 -7.81 8.11
CA ALA A 245 -18.60 -8.38 7.24
C ALA A 245 -18.81 -9.88 7.00
N ARG A 246 -19.19 -10.64 8.03
CA ARG A 246 -19.52 -12.06 7.94
C ARG A 246 -20.75 -12.32 7.10
N ALA A 247 -21.85 -11.59 7.34
CA ALA A 247 -23.08 -11.73 6.58
C ALA A 247 -22.87 -11.42 5.09
N ALA A 248 -22.10 -10.38 4.79
CA ALA A 248 -21.78 -10.01 3.42
C ALA A 248 -20.94 -11.09 2.69
N TRP A 249 -19.93 -11.66 3.36
CA TRP A 249 -19.15 -12.78 2.82
C TRP A 249 -20.05 -13.99 2.50
N LEU A 250 -20.95 -14.35 3.43
CA LEU A 250 -21.89 -15.47 3.25
C LEU A 250 -22.86 -15.22 2.10
N ALA A 251 -23.42 -14.02 1.97
CA ALA A 251 -24.34 -13.66 0.90
C ALA A 251 -23.68 -13.77 -0.49
N ARG A 252 -22.43 -13.30 -0.63
CA ARG A 252 -21.65 -13.41 -1.88
C ARG A 252 -21.39 -14.86 -2.27
N ARG A 253 -21.05 -15.70 -1.29
CA ARG A 253 -20.82 -17.13 -1.52
C ARG A 253 -22.09 -17.92 -1.80
N ALA A 254 -23.22 -17.50 -1.24
CA ALA A 254 -24.52 -18.10 -1.54
C ALA A 254 -25.04 -17.72 -2.93
N GLY A 255 -24.84 -16.47 -3.37
CA GLY A 255 -25.30 -15.97 -4.67
C GLY A 255 -24.46 -16.36 -5.88
N GLY A 256 -23.28 -16.97 -5.69
CA GLY A 256 -22.33 -17.33 -6.75
C GLY A 256 -22.41 -18.80 -7.22
N ARG A 257 -23.61 -19.39 -7.29
CA ARG A 257 -23.80 -20.76 -7.79
C ARG A 257 -24.79 -20.91 -8.95
N ASP A 258 -25.20 -19.80 -9.58
CA ASP A 258 -26.10 -19.78 -10.75
C ASP A 258 -25.42 -19.26 -12.03
N GLU A 259 -24.10 -19.42 -12.19
CA GLU A 259 -23.39 -19.22 -13.47
C GLU A 259 -22.61 -20.46 -13.89
#